data_AF-A0ABD5S6T4-F1
#
_entry.id   AF-A0ABD5S6T4-F1
#
_cell.length_a   1.000
_cell.length_b   1.000
_cell.length_c   1.000
_cell.angle_alpha   90.00
_cell.angle_beta   90.00
_cell.angle_gamma   90.00
#
_symmetry.space_group_name_H-M   'P 1'
#
loop_
_entity.id
_entity.type
_entity.pdbx_description
1 polymer ?
#
loop_
_entity_poly.entity_id
_entity_poly.type
_entity_poly.pdbx_seq_one_letter_code
_entity_poly.pdbx_strand_id
1 'polypeptide(L)' 'MSREPPDADMISDEELTELLADAEGATPQEIERGAAKLEITPPERATIVDVDE' A
#
# COMPACT_ATOMS: atom_id res chain seq x y z
N MET A 1 0.48 -26.75 -4.31
CA MET A 1 0.71 -25.31 -4.46
C MET A 1 1.70 -24.91 -3.37
N SER A 2 2.94 -24.56 -3.71
CA SER A 2 3.87 -23.97 -2.74
C SER A 2 3.58 -22.49 -2.67
N ARG A 3 3.09 -21.99 -1.53
CA ARG A 3 3.09 -20.54 -1.28
C ARG A 3 4.55 -20.11 -1.18
N GLU A 4 4.92 -19.08 -1.95
CA GLU A 4 6.14 -18.33 -1.72
C GLU A 4 6.13 -17.85 -0.26
N PRO A 5 7.28 -17.89 0.47
CA PRO A 5 7.31 -17.37 1.82
C PRO A 5 6.80 -15.93 1.82
N PRO A 6 5.86 -15.57 2.70
CA PRO A 6 5.16 -14.27 2.66
C PRO A 6 6.10 -13.08 2.83
N ASP A 7 7.32 -13.32 3.31
CA ASP A 7 8.29 -12.31 3.73
C ASP A 7 9.35 -11.95 2.68
N ALA A 8 9.34 -12.57 1.49
CA ALA A 8 10.45 -12.35 0.54
C ALA A 8 10.45 -10.94 -0.10
N ASP A 9 9.26 -10.35 -0.30
CA ASP A 9 9.08 -9.04 -0.96
C ASP A 9 8.32 -8.02 -0.09
N MET A 10 8.20 -8.28 1.22
CA MET A 10 7.59 -7.32 2.15
C MET A 10 8.58 -6.19 2.47
N ILE A 11 8.29 -5.01 1.98
CA ILE A 11 8.99 -3.78 2.35
C ILE A 11 8.27 -3.11 3.53
N SER A 12 9.03 -2.36 4.32
CA SER A 12 8.45 -1.55 5.41
C SER A 12 7.74 -0.29 4.85
N ASP A 13 6.84 0.30 5.64
CA ASP A 13 6.16 1.55 5.27
C ASP A 13 7.15 2.70 5.05
N GLU A 14 8.23 2.73 5.84
CA GLU A 14 9.32 3.70 5.69
C GLU A 14 10.02 3.54 4.33
N GLU A 15 10.35 2.30 3.94
CA GLU A 15 10.98 1.98 2.67
C GLU A 15 10.06 2.27 1.48
N LEU A 16 8.77 1.94 1.60
CA LEU A 16 7.76 2.30 0.59
C LEU A 16 7.68 3.82 0.40
N THR A 17 7.69 4.59 1.49
CA THR A 17 7.60 6.05 1.46
C THR A 17 8.82 6.67 0.77
N GLU A 18 10.02 6.14 1.02
CA GLU A 18 11.24 6.58 0.33
C GLU A 18 11.18 6.30 -1.18
N LEU A 19 10.71 5.11 -1.58
CA LEU A 19 10.57 4.74 -3.00
C LEU A 19 9.57 5.64 -3.74
N LEU A 20 8.44 5.97 -3.10
CA LEU A 20 7.44 6.86 -3.67
C LEU A 20 7.95 8.30 -3.79
N ALA A 21 8.67 8.79 -2.78
CA ALA A 21 9.27 10.10 -2.79
C ALA A 21 10.27 10.28 -3.95
N ASP A 22 11.14 9.28 -4.19
CA ASP A 22 12.07 9.29 -5.33
C ASP A 22 11.34 9.27 -6.67
N ALA A 23 10.33 8.40 -6.82
CA ALA A 23 9.56 8.27 -8.05
C ALA A 23 8.75 9.53 -8.41
N GLU A 24 8.24 10.24 -7.41
CA GLU A 24 7.44 11.46 -7.59
C GLU A 24 8.29 12.75 -7.58
N GLY A 25 9.55 12.66 -7.15
CA GLY A 25 10.42 13.82 -6.95
C GLY A 25 9.98 14.70 -5.77
N ALA A 26 9.36 14.08 -4.76
CA ALA A 26 8.84 14.71 -3.55
C ALA A 26 9.68 14.32 -2.32
N THR A 27 9.38 14.90 -1.16
CA THR A 27 9.96 14.45 0.11
C THR A 27 9.13 13.34 0.76
N PRO A 28 9.73 12.42 1.54
CA PRO A 28 8.99 11.43 2.31
C PRO A 28 7.90 12.05 3.19
N GLN A 29 8.16 13.22 3.78
CA GLN A 29 7.19 13.94 4.62
C GLN A 29 5.99 14.47 3.83
N GLU A 30 6.16 14.81 2.54
CA GLU A 30 5.06 15.19 1.67
C GLU A 30 4.19 14.00 1.30
N ILE A 31 4.79 12.83 1.07
CA ILE A 31 4.09 11.56 0.83
C ILE A 31 3.23 11.19 2.05
N GLU A 32 3.83 11.15 3.24
CA GLU A 32 3.14 10.82 4.49
C GLU A 32 1.96 11.76 4.77
N ARG A 33 2.17 13.06 4.56
CA ARG A 33 1.10 14.06 4.72
C ARG A 33 -0.01 13.86 3.69
N GLY A 34 0.33 13.50 2.46
CA GLY A 34 -0.61 13.19 1.39
C GLY A 34 -1.44 11.95 1.72
N ALA A 35 -0.79 10.88 2.17
CA ALA A 35 -1.42 9.62 2.60
C ALA A 35 -2.39 9.85 3.77
N ALA A 36 -1.97 10.59 4.80
CA ALA A 36 -2.82 10.92 5.94
C ALA A 36 -4.06 11.77 5.58
N LYS A 37 -4.00 12.52 4.47
CA LYS A 37 -5.13 13.29 3.95
C LYS A 37 -6.12 12.44 3.16
N LEU A 38 -5.69 11.27 2.68
CA LEU A 38 -6.46 10.44 1.77
C LEU A 38 -7.52 9.65 2.56
N GLU A 39 -8.75 10.19 2.58
CA GLU A 39 -9.89 9.48 3.16
C GLU A 39 -10.40 8.44 2.16
N ILE A 40 -10.08 7.16 2.41
CA ILE A 40 -10.63 6.05 1.62
C ILE A 40 -11.96 5.66 2.23
N THR A 41 -13.05 6.24 1.72
CA THR A 41 -14.39 5.78 2.07
C THR A 41 -14.66 4.43 1.41
N PRO A 42 -15.17 3.43 2.14
CA PRO A 42 -15.65 2.21 1.53
C PRO A 42 -16.68 2.53 0.45
N PRO A 43 -16.70 1.81 -0.68
CA PRO A 43 -17.73 2.00 -1.69
C PRO A 43 -19.12 1.72 -1.09
N GLU A 44 -20.14 2.42 -1.58
CA GLU A 44 -21.53 2.23 -1.11
C GLU A 44 -22.02 0.79 -1.27
N ARG A 45 -21.48 0.07 -2.26
CA ARG A 45 -21.69 -1.35 -2.50
C ARG A 45 -20.38 -2.01 -2.91
N ALA A 46 -20.02 -3.10 -2.25
CA ALA A 46 -18.95 -4.00 -2.64
C ALA A 46 -19.47 -5.43 -2.68
N THR A 47 -18.99 -6.21 -3.65
CA THR A 47 -19.20 -7.66 -3.69
C THR A 47 -17.94 -8.31 -3.11
N ILE A 48 -18.06 -8.92 -1.93
CA ILE A 48 -17.00 -9.75 -1.37
C ILE A 48 -17.00 -11.05 -2.17
N VAL A 49 -15.89 -11.35 -2.83
CA VAL A 49 -15.68 -12.63 -3.51
C VAL A 49 -14.83 -13.49 -2.57
N ASP A 50 -15.46 -14.42 -1.87
CA ASP A 50 -14.73 -15.50 -1.22
C ASP A 50 -14.19 -16.41 -2.32
N VAL A 51 -12.86 -16.51 -2.37
CA VAL A 51 -12.17 -17.43 -3.27
C VAL A 51 -11.98 -18.71 -2.47
N ASP A 52 -12.85 -19.71 -2.69
CA ASP A 52 -12.63 -21.05 -2.16
C ASP A 52 -11.31 -21.60 -2.76
N GLU A 53 -10.37 -22.00 -1.88
CA GLU A 53 -9.04 -22.55 -2.24
C GLU A 53 -9.10 -23.98 -2.79
#